data_AF-A0A9E7L3N8-F1
#
_entry.id   AF-A0A9E7L3N8-F1
#
_cell.length_a   1.000
_cell.length_b   1.000
_cell.length_c   1.000
_cell.angle_alpha   90.00
_cell.angle_beta   90.00
_cell.angle_gamma   90.00
#
_symmetry.space_group_name_H-M   'P 1'
#
loop_
_entity.id
_entity.type
_entity.pdbx_description
1 polymer ?
#
loop_
_entity_poly.entity_id
_entity_poly.type
_entity_poly.pdbx_seq_one_letter_code
_entity_poly.pdbx_strand_id
1 'polypeptide(L)'
;MESSSHLFLSGRPEGDDDHHADTDDGDNDAADDDHHADTDDGDNDAADKRGAEAAESYDDVKYLVRRNRAASRKRLVSRIKHIHNEIHKPVADVVRDHALCLLPARSIFRLSAVSPSWARHVSSPIFAHTQSRSHRSIAGVFFGSSVGASSAPPPTASSSATPSSGDFFVCNPATAWVAVPRPPHNPGPEPAAVLIFVPGVYNFRSDYTIVIGFRISGARSGIFGFQTFSSSAGGWWISNEVCAAECLLPDSGIAGGGVAYWRTTMLTVVGYDPAEDSVRVTHWPMNYAEESRWEIGQMGDGGRLFCTAVTEEVVQVHKLLPKSDQWALVASMDLKQRSNTKSEEEAWR
;
A
#
# COMPACT_ATOMS: atom_id res chain seq x y z
N MET A 1 17.48 -19.81 55.11
CA MET A 1 17.12 -18.51 55.68
C MET A 1 15.82 -18.08 55.02
N GLU A 2 14.77 -18.03 55.83
CA GLU A 2 13.38 -17.63 55.53
C GLU A 2 13.32 -16.22 54.89
N SER A 3 12.28 -15.75 54.20
CA SER A 3 10.82 -15.74 54.44
C SER A 3 10.15 -15.28 53.12
N SER A 4 9.12 -15.91 52.54
CA SER A 4 7.69 -15.97 52.90
C SER A 4 6.95 -14.62 52.96
N SER A 5 6.02 -14.41 52.02
CA SER A 5 4.67 -13.86 52.28
C SER A 5 3.72 -14.10 51.09
N HIS A 6 2.78 -15.02 51.29
CA HIS A 6 1.53 -15.23 50.57
C HIS A 6 0.51 -14.12 50.91
N LEU A 7 -0.43 -13.82 50.00
CA LEU A 7 -1.83 -13.55 50.36
C LEU A 7 -2.77 -14.05 49.25
N PHE A 8 -3.59 -15.04 49.62
CA PHE A 8 -4.81 -15.49 48.95
C PHE A 8 -5.95 -14.54 49.27
N LEU A 9 -6.97 -14.46 48.40
CA LEU A 9 -8.38 -14.65 48.79
C LEU A 9 -9.25 -14.91 47.56
N SER A 10 -10.24 -15.76 47.79
CA SER A 10 -11.09 -16.52 46.88
C SER A 10 -12.57 -16.17 47.09
N GLY A 11 -13.43 -16.40 46.09
CA GLY A 11 -14.86 -16.72 46.34
C GLY A 11 -15.91 -16.02 45.47
N ARG A 12 -16.59 -16.82 44.64
CA ARG A 12 -17.91 -16.63 43.96
C ARG A 12 -19.07 -16.57 45.00
N PRO A 13 -20.34 -16.18 44.72
CA PRO A 13 -21.33 -16.87 43.84
C PRO A 13 -22.22 -15.89 43.01
N GLU A 14 -22.90 -16.23 41.88
CA GLU A 14 -24.19 -16.95 41.65
C GLU A 14 -25.48 -16.33 42.27
N GLY A 15 -26.54 -16.27 41.45
CA GLY A 15 -27.92 -15.81 41.71
C GLY A 15 -28.31 -14.67 40.75
N ASP A 16 -29.24 -14.71 39.79
CA ASP A 16 -30.56 -15.34 39.59
C ASP A 16 -31.59 -14.22 39.33
N ASP A 17 -32.54 -14.53 38.45
CA ASP A 17 -33.93 -14.04 38.39
C ASP A 17 -34.38 -12.82 37.55
N ASP A 18 -35.53 -13.09 36.91
CA ASP A 18 -36.64 -12.24 36.46
C ASP A 18 -36.57 -11.56 35.08
N HIS A 19 -37.63 -11.42 34.28
CA HIS A 19 -38.93 -12.08 34.03
C HIS A 19 -39.69 -11.09 33.10
N HIS A 20 -40.40 -11.57 32.07
CA HIS A 20 -41.52 -10.88 31.37
C HIS A 20 -41.22 -9.56 30.60
N ALA A 21 -41.91 -9.15 29.53
CA ALA A 21 -43.22 -9.51 29.01
C ALA A 21 -43.30 -9.27 27.48
N ASP A 22 -44.24 -9.99 26.88
CA ASP A 22 -44.90 -9.74 25.60
C ASP A 22 -45.43 -8.31 25.45
N THR A 23 -45.51 -7.82 24.20
CA THR A 23 -46.72 -7.14 23.70
C THR A 23 -46.85 -7.40 22.21
N ASP A 24 -47.78 -8.32 21.94
CA ASP A 24 -48.63 -8.44 20.76
C ASP A 24 -49.48 -7.16 20.61
N ASP A 25 -49.65 -6.66 19.40
CA ASP A 25 -50.67 -5.64 19.05
C ASP A 25 -51.08 -5.88 17.59
N GLY A 26 -52.01 -6.81 17.42
CA GLY A 26 -52.90 -6.84 16.28
C GLY A 26 -54.20 -6.14 16.64
N ASP A 27 -54.56 -5.09 15.91
CA ASP A 27 -55.90 -4.51 15.94
C ASP A 27 -56.55 -4.58 14.55
N ASN A 28 -57.57 -5.44 14.50
CA ASN A 28 -58.68 -5.47 13.56
C ASN A 28 -59.82 -4.69 14.23
N ASP A 29 -60.51 -3.80 13.51
CA ASP A 29 -61.93 -3.42 13.73
C ASP A 29 -62.41 -2.78 12.39
N ALA A 30 -63.30 -3.38 11.60
CA ALA A 30 -64.76 -3.52 11.79
C ALA A 30 -65.42 -2.15 12.10
N ALA A 31 -65.99 -1.46 11.09
CA ALA A 31 -67.37 -1.58 10.59
C ALA A 31 -68.32 -0.56 11.24
N ASP A 32 -69.12 0.05 10.36
CA ASP A 32 -70.41 0.72 10.53
C ASP A 32 -70.52 2.00 11.40
N ASP A 33 -70.97 3.09 10.76
CA ASP A 33 -72.24 3.70 11.17
C ASP A 33 -72.76 4.72 10.12
N ASP A 34 -73.94 4.41 9.59
CA ASP A 34 -74.81 5.28 8.80
C ASP A 34 -75.49 6.31 9.71
N HIS A 35 -75.38 7.60 9.40
CA HIS A 35 -76.39 8.58 9.82
C HIS A 35 -76.63 9.66 8.75
N HIS A 36 -77.85 9.60 8.22
CA HIS A 36 -78.52 10.66 7.47
C HIS A 36 -78.55 11.99 8.24
N ALA A 37 -78.19 13.08 7.56
CA ALA A 37 -78.67 14.41 7.91
C ALA A 37 -78.96 15.19 6.62
N ASP A 38 -80.24 15.52 6.45
CA ASP A 38 -80.76 16.49 5.49
C ASP A 38 -80.18 17.89 5.77
N THR A 39 -79.58 18.50 4.76
CA THR A 39 -79.40 19.97 4.63
C THR A 39 -79.53 20.28 3.14
N ASP A 40 -80.69 20.75 2.70
CA ASP A 40 -81.01 22.17 2.51
C ASP A 40 -80.39 22.73 1.21
N ASP A 41 -81.27 22.91 0.22
CA ASP A 41 -81.00 23.45 -1.11
C ASP A 41 -80.63 24.95 -1.00
N GLY A 42 -79.33 25.23 -0.94
CA GLY A 42 -78.80 26.60 -0.94
C GLY A 42 -77.60 26.76 -1.87
N ASP A 43 -77.82 27.44 -3.00
CA ASP A 43 -76.85 28.12 -3.87
C ASP A 43 -75.52 27.40 -4.20
N ASN A 44 -75.55 26.66 -5.32
CA ASN A 44 -74.46 25.79 -5.77
C ASN A 44 -73.65 26.31 -6.97
N ASP A 45 -73.46 27.62 -7.12
CA ASP A 45 -72.68 28.20 -8.24
C ASP A 45 -71.31 28.77 -7.83
N ALA A 46 -71.01 28.87 -6.53
CA ALA A 46 -69.73 29.39 -6.02
C ALA A 46 -68.78 28.30 -5.46
N ALA A 47 -69.29 27.11 -5.12
CA ALA A 47 -68.50 26.01 -4.56
C ALA A 47 -67.68 25.25 -5.63
N ASP A 48 -68.17 25.20 -6.87
CA ASP A 48 -67.58 24.41 -7.96
C ASP A 48 -66.21 24.97 -8.41
N LYS A 49 -66.02 26.29 -8.33
CA LYS A 49 -64.73 26.93 -8.66
C LYS A 49 -63.64 26.74 -7.60
N ARG A 50 -64.02 26.65 -6.31
CA ARG A 50 -63.06 26.44 -5.20
C ARG A 50 -62.63 24.98 -5.06
N GLY A 51 -63.53 24.04 -5.37
CA GLY A 51 -63.21 22.61 -5.40
C GLY A 51 -62.25 22.23 -6.52
N ALA A 52 -62.41 22.84 -7.71
CA ALA A 52 -61.53 22.62 -8.85
C ALA A 52 -60.09 23.13 -8.61
N GLU A 53 -59.90 24.33 -8.06
CA GLU A 53 -58.57 24.88 -7.73
C GLU A 53 -57.85 24.08 -6.62
N ALA A 54 -58.58 23.57 -5.62
CA ALA A 54 -58.02 22.73 -4.58
C ALA A 54 -57.63 21.31 -5.09
N ALA A 55 -58.40 20.77 -6.04
CA ALA A 55 -58.08 19.50 -6.69
C ALA A 55 -56.83 19.61 -7.59
N GLU A 56 -56.68 20.70 -8.34
CA GLU A 56 -55.47 20.98 -9.13
C GLU A 56 -54.23 21.14 -8.25
N SER A 57 -54.35 21.85 -7.11
CA SER A 57 -53.26 21.99 -6.14
C SER A 57 -52.86 20.65 -5.51
N TYR A 58 -53.80 19.74 -5.28
CA TYR A 58 -53.54 18.43 -4.67
C TYR A 58 -52.88 17.44 -5.66
N ASP A 59 -53.27 17.49 -6.93
CA ASP A 59 -52.63 16.70 -7.99
C ASP A 59 -51.22 17.19 -8.30
N ASP A 60 -50.95 18.50 -8.22
CA ASP A 60 -49.61 19.07 -8.36
C ASP A 60 -48.67 18.61 -7.22
N VAL A 61 -49.16 18.57 -5.99
CA VAL A 61 -48.40 18.06 -4.84
C VAL A 61 -48.12 16.56 -5.00
N LYS A 62 -49.10 15.75 -5.43
CA LYS A 62 -48.89 14.32 -5.72
C LYS A 62 -47.90 14.11 -6.86
N TYR A 63 -47.95 14.93 -7.90
CA TYR A 63 -47.00 14.90 -9.01
C TYR A 63 -45.57 15.18 -8.53
N LEU A 64 -45.37 16.24 -7.74
CA LEU A 64 -44.06 16.59 -7.17
C LEU A 64 -43.51 15.50 -6.25
N VAL A 65 -44.35 14.89 -5.40
CA VAL A 65 -43.95 13.77 -4.53
C VAL A 65 -43.53 12.55 -5.35
N ARG A 66 -44.27 12.19 -6.40
CA ARG A 66 -43.92 11.09 -7.31
C ARG A 66 -42.60 11.37 -8.03
N ARG A 67 -42.40 12.59 -8.53
CA ARG A 67 -41.17 13.03 -9.20
C ARG A 67 -39.96 12.96 -8.26
N ASN A 68 -40.10 13.43 -7.01
CA ASN A 68 -39.05 13.40 -6.01
C ASN A 68 -38.71 11.98 -5.56
N ARG A 69 -39.71 11.10 -5.41
CA ARG A 69 -39.49 9.67 -5.14
C ARG A 69 -38.77 8.98 -6.29
N ALA A 70 -39.15 9.26 -7.54
CA ALA A 70 -38.48 8.71 -8.72
C ALA A 70 -37.02 9.20 -8.84
N ALA A 71 -36.76 10.48 -8.60
CA ALA A 71 -35.41 11.04 -8.57
C ALA A 71 -34.55 10.42 -7.44
N SER A 72 -35.13 10.25 -6.26
CA SER A 72 -34.45 9.62 -5.11
C SER A 72 -34.12 8.15 -5.37
N ARG A 73 -35.06 7.39 -5.96
CA ARG A 73 -34.81 6.01 -6.39
C ARG A 73 -33.70 5.92 -7.43
N LYS A 74 -33.69 6.82 -8.43
CA LYS A 74 -32.60 6.88 -9.43
C LYS A 74 -31.24 7.11 -8.78
N ARG A 75 -31.14 8.07 -7.85
CA ARG A 75 -29.90 8.34 -7.11
C ARG A 75 -29.44 7.12 -6.30
N LEU A 76 -30.36 6.45 -5.61
CA LEU A 76 -30.06 5.26 -4.82
C LEU A 76 -29.55 4.12 -5.72
N VAL A 77 -30.23 3.83 -6.82
CA VAL A 77 -29.82 2.78 -7.77
C VAL A 77 -28.46 3.09 -8.38
N SER A 78 -28.20 4.34 -8.78
CA SER A 78 -26.88 4.74 -9.27
C SER A 78 -25.78 4.54 -8.22
N ARG A 79 -26.08 4.83 -6.95
CA ARG A 79 -25.13 4.67 -5.84
C ARG A 79 -24.87 3.19 -5.52
N ILE A 80 -25.91 2.35 -5.51
CA ILE A 80 -25.78 0.90 -5.35
C ILE A 80 -24.93 0.31 -6.49
N LYS A 81 -25.21 0.71 -7.73
CA LYS A 81 -24.42 0.27 -8.89
C LYS A 81 -22.97 0.71 -8.80
N HIS A 82 -22.70 1.93 -8.33
CA HIS A 82 -21.34 2.39 -8.10
C HIS A 82 -20.63 1.55 -7.03
N ILE A 83 -21.25 1.31 -5.87
CA ILE A 83 -20.68 0.48 -4.81
C ILE A 83 -20.42 -0.95 -5.31
N HIS A 84 -21.39 -1.55 -6.02
CA HIS A 84 -21.22 -2.87 -6.59
C HIS A 84 -20.04 -2.93 -7.56
N ASN A 85 -19.88 -1.92 -8.41
CA ASN A 85 -18.73 -1.82 -9.30
C ASN A 85 -17.41 -1.63 -8.55
N GLU A 86 -17.38 -0.84 -7.47
CA GLU A 86 -16.19 -0.66 -6.63
C GLU A 86 -15.77 -1.97 -5.95
N ILE A 87 -16.73 -2.75 -5.43
CA ILE A 87 -16.47 -4.05 -4.79
C ILE A 87 -15.91 -5.06 -5.79
N HIS A 88 -16.40 -5.04 -7.04
CA HIS A 88 -16.00 -5.97 -8.10
C HIS A 88 -14.93 -5.39 -9.03
N LYS A 89 -14.24 -4.32 -8.62
CA LYS A 89 -13.14 -3.77 -9.41
C LYS A 89 -12.06 -4.85 -9.62
N PRO A 90 -11.62 -5.07 -10.88
CA PRO A 90 -10.49 -5.95 -11.13
C PRO A 90 -9.27 -5.53 -10.32
N VAL A 91 -8.54 -6.48 -9.74
CA VAL A 91 -7.33 -6.21 -8.95
C VAL A 91 -6.32 -5.38 -9.75
N ALA A 92 -6.22 -5.59 -11.06
CA ALA A 92 -5.35 -4.81 -11.94
C ALA A 92 -5.71 -3.30 -11.93
N ASP A 93 -7.00 -2.95 -11.86
CA ASP A 93 -7.44 -1.55 -11.77
C ASP A 93 -7.18 -0.98 -10.38
N VAL A 94 -7.41 -1.76 -9.32
CA VAL A 94 -7.08 -1.35 -7.94
C VAL A 94 -5.60 -1.08 -7.77
N VAL A 95 -4.74 -1.98 -8.29
CA VAL A 95 -3.28 -1.80 -8.28
C VAL A 95 -2.88 -0.58 -9.11
N ARG A 96 -3.48 -0.40 -10.29
CA ARG A 96 -3.22 0.76 -11.15
C ARG A 96 -3.54 2.08 -10.42
N ASP A 97 -4.72 2.16 -9.81
CA ASP A 97 -5.26 3.41 -9.30
C ASP A 97 -4.71 3.77 -7.90
N HIS A 98 -4.32 2.77 -7.10
CA HIS A 98 -3.94 2.99 -5.69
C HIS A 98 -2.52 2.55 -5.33
N ALA A 99 -1.97 1.53 -6.00
CA ALA A 99 -0.67 0.98 -5.61
C ALA A 99 0.48 1.51 -6.48
N LEU A 100 0.26 1.75 -7.78
CA LEU A 100 1.33 2.20 -8.68
C LEU A 100 2.00 3.50 -8.22
N CYS A 101 1.23 4.44 -7.66
CA CYS A 101 1.77 5.70 -7.17
C CYS A 101 2.67 5.54 -5.92
N LEU A 102 2.61 4.37 -5.26
CA LEU A 102 3.42 3.99 -4.10
C LEU A 102 4.62 3.12 -4.47
N LEU A 103 4.85 2.83 -5.75
CA LEU A 103 6.01 2.04 -6.16
C LEU A 103 7.23 2.91 -6.49
N PRO A 104 8.46 2.41 -6.28
CA PRO A 104 9.67 3.05 -6.78
C PRO A 104 9.62 3.22 -8.30
N ALA A 105 10.23 4.28 -8.84
CA ALA A 105 10.21 4.56 -10.29
C ALA A 105 10.71 3.38 -11.13
N ARG A 106 11.75 2.68 -10.66
CA ARG A 106 12.28 1.49 -11.35
C ARG A 106 11.23 0.40 -11.51
N SER A 107 10.38 0.17 -10.50
CA SER A 107 9.28 -0.79 -10.55
C SER A 107 8.14 -0.29 -11.44
N ILE A 108 7.82 1.02 -11.39
CA ILE A 108 6.81 1.64 -12.24
C ILE A 108 7.14 1.46 -13.73
N PHE A 109 8.41 1.67 -14.12
CA PHE A 109 8.83 1.47 -15.51
C PHE A 109 8.65 0.01 -15.97
N ARG A 110 8.99 -0.97 -15.13
CA ARG A 110 8.74 -2.39 -15.43
C ARG A 110 7.25 -2.68 -15.60
N LEU A 111 6.41 -2.11 -14.75
CA LEU A 111 4.96 -2.30 -14.78
C LEU A 111 4.28 -1.55 -15.94
N SER A 112 4.87 -0.45 -16.42
CA SER A 112 4.39 0.24 -17.62
C SER A 112 4.45 -0.65 -18.86
N ALA A 113 5.36 -1.63 -18.89
CA ALA A 113 5.47 -2.58 -19.99
C ALA A 113 4.40 -3.69 -19.95
N VAL A 114 3.66 -3.84 -18.84
CA VAL A 114 2.68 -4.93 -18.64
C VAL A 114 1.41 -4.71 -19.45
N SER A 115 0.97 -3.46 -19.64
CA SER A 115 -0.15 -3.16 -20.53
C SER A 115 -0.12 -1.73 -21.08
N PRO A 116 -0.68 -1.49 -22.29
CA PRO A 116 -0.82 -0.14 -22.84
C PRO A 116 -1.65 0.80 -21.95
N SER A 117 -2.62 0.25 -21.21
CA SER A 117 -3.44 1.02 -20.26
C SER A 117 -2.60 1.55 -19.10
N TRP A 118 -1.72 0.70 -18.55
CA TRP A 118 -0.81 1.07 -17.47
C TRP A 118 0.25 2.05 -17.95
N ALA A 119 0.85 1.83 -19.13
CA ALA A 119 1.76 2.80 -19.75
C ALA A 119 1.12 4.18 -19.89
N ARG A 120 -0.13 4.25 -20.37
CA ARG A 120 -0.86 5.52 -20.53
C ARG A 120 -1.16 6.18 -19.19
N HIS A 121 -1.49 5.39 -18.16
CA HIS A 121 -1.71 5.89 -16.81
C HIS A 121 -0.42 6.44 -16.19
N VAL A 122 0.69 5.69 -16.27
CA VAL A 122 2.01 6.09 -15.76
C VAL A 122 2.54 7.35 -16.45
N SER A 123 2.31 7.49 -17.75
CA SER A 123 2.70 8.68 -18.51
C SER A 123 1.79 9.89 -18.29
N SER A 124 0.72 9.77 -17.50
CA SER A 124 -0.19 10.89 -17.22
C SER A 124 0.45 11.92 -16.30
N PRO A 125 0.31 13.24 -16.59
CA PRO A 125 0.75 14.29 -15.67
C PRO A 125 0.09 14.20 -14.29
N ILE A 126 -1.15 13.70 -14.23
CA ILE A 126 -1.87 13.49 -12.96
C ILE A 126 -1.22 12.37 -12.16
N PHE A 127 -0.77 11.31 -12.83
CA PHE A 127 -0.03 10.24 -12.17
C PHE A 127 1.32 10.75 -11.68
N ALA A 128 2.08 11.49 -12.49
CA ALA A 128 3.34 12.10 -12.04
C ALA A 128 3.13 13.04 -10.84
N HIS A 129 2.07 13.85 -10.86
CA HIS A 129 1.70 14.70 -9.72
C HIS A 129 1.31 13.88 -8.50
N THR A 130 0.51 12.83 -8.67
CA THR A 130 0.09 11.96 -7.57
C THR A 130 1.28 11.22 -6.99
N GLN A 131 2.09 10.59 -7.84
CA GLN A 131 3.29 9.84 -7.47
C GLN A 131 4.35 10.73 -6.80
N SER A 132 4.54 11.98 -7.21
CA SER A 132 5.42 12.94 -6.50
C SER A 132 4.89 13.40 -5.14
N ARG A 133 3.58 13.25 -4.89
CA ARG A 133 2.94 13.52 -3.60
C ARG A 133 2.88 12.28 -2.71
N SER A 134 2.75 11.11 -3.33
CA SER A 134 2.78 9.79 -2.71
C SER A 134 4.20 9.43 -2.26
N HIS A 135 5.20 9.71 -3.11
CA HIS A 135 6.63 9.58 -2.83
C HIS A 135 7.24 10.97 -2.72
N ARG A 136 7.49 11.40 -1.48
CA ARG A 136 7.92 12.76 -1.15
C ARG A 136 9.43 12.99 -1.38
N SER A 137 9.88 12.75 -2.63
CA SER A 137 11.22 13.05 -3.21
C SER A 137 12.12 11.83 -3.45
N ILE A 138 12.70 11.83 -4.66
CA ILE A 138 13.60 10.86 -5.32
C ILE A 138 13.04 9.44 -5.43
N ALA A 139 12.66 9.04 -6.66
CA ALA A 139 11.95 7.80 -6.90
C ALA A 139 12.84 6.62 -7.34
N GLY A 140 14.15 6.84 -7.55
CA GLY A 140 15.08 5.73 -7.78
C GLY A 140 16.47 6.11 -8.27
N VAL A 141 17.36 5.13 -8.22
CA VAL A 141 18.69 5.14 -8.84
C VAL A 141 18.63 4.31 -10.13
N PHE A 142 19.19 4.87 -11.19
CA PHE A 142 19.34 4.23 -12.50
C PHE A 142 20.82 4.04 -12.81
N PHE A 143 21.11 2.94 -13.50
CA PHE A 143 22.46 2.56 -13.90
C PHE A 143 22.49 2.39 -15.42
N GLY A 144 23.43 3.08 -16.07
CA GLY A 144 23.66 2.92 -17.51
C GLY A 144 24.34 1.59 -17.80
N SER A 145 23.58 0.60 -18.29
CA SER A 145 24.15 -0.65 -18.83
C SER A 145 24.43 -0.50 -20.32
N SER A 146 25.61 -0.95 -20.76
CA SER A 146 26.04 -0.89 -22.17
C SER A 146 25.41 -1.94 -23.08
N VAL A 147 24.42 -2.71 -22.62
CA VAL A 147 23.83 -3.81 -23.40
C VAL A 147 22.36 -3.50 -23.71
N GLY A 148 22.11 -3.11 -24.97
CA GLY A 148 20.78 -3.07 -25.57
C GLY A 148 20.01 -1.77 -25.32
N ALA A 149 19.97 -0.92 -26.33
CA ALA A 149 19.08 0.23 -26.40
C ALA A 149 17.60 -0.23 -26.31
N SER A 150 17.04 -0.25 -25.10
CA SER A 150 15.58 -0.34 -24.91
C SER A 150 15.09 0.34 -23.62
N SER A 151 15.97 0.77 -22.71
CA SER A 151 15.59 1.50 -21.48
C SER A 151 16.35 2.83 -21.26
N ALA A 152 16.98 3.37 -22.31
CA ALA A 152 17.67 4.65 -22.20
C ALA A 152 16.68 5.79 -21.87
N PRO A 153 16.96 6.66 -20.88
CA PRO A 153 16.11 7.80 -20.57
C PRO A 153 16.11 8.81 -21.73
N PRO A 154 15.02 9.57 -21.95
CA PRO A 154 15.02 10.64 -22.93
C PRO A 154 16.02 11.74 -22.49
N PRO A 155 16.93 12.18 -23.36
CA PRO A 155 17.86 13.26 -23.02
C PRO A 155 17.13 14.60 -23.15
N THR A 156 17.00 15.35 -22.05
CA THR A 156 16.87 16.82 -22.01
C THR A 156 17.00 17.26 -20.55
N ALA A 157 17.83 18.21 -20.12
CA ALA A 157 18.66 19.20 -20.79
C ALA A 157 19.98 19.42 -20.02
N SER A 158 21.01 19.93 -20.72
CA SER A 158 22.31 20.48 -20.26
C SER A 158 23.58 19.61 -20.37
N SER A 159 23.52 18.30 -20.63
CA SER A 159 24.73 17.52 -20.91
C SER A 159 24.49 16.51 -22.02
N SER A 160 25.10 16.73 -23.18
CA SER A 160 25.08 15.88 -24.37
C SER A 160 25.85 14.56 -24.23
N ALA A 161 25.99 14.04 -23.01
CA ALA A 161 26.70 12.79 -22.77
C ALA A 161 25.70 11.64 -22.86
N THR A 162 25.87 10.79 -23.87
CA THR A 162 25.31 9.43 -23.84
C THR A 162 25.79 8.75 -22.56
N PRO A 163 24.91 8.14 -21.76
CA PRO A 163 25.33 7.47 -20.52
C PRO A 163 26.37 6.41 -20.87
N SER A 164 27.55 6.55 -20.32
CA SER A 164 28.63 5.58 -20.47
C SER A 164 28.40 4.42 -19.50
N SER A 165 28.97 3.25 -19.81
CA SER A 165 28.89 2.10 -18.92
C SER A 165 29.49 2.44 -17.55
N GLY A 166 28.66 2.37 -16.50
CA GLY A 166 29.08 2.68 -15.13
C GLY A 166 28.61 4.03 -14.57
N ASP A 167 27.82 4.80 -15.32
CA ASP A 167 27.26 6.07 -14.83
C ASP A 167 26.01 5.82 -13.96
N PHE A 168 25.94 6.53 -12.83
CA PHE A 168 24.82 6.50 -11.90
C PHE A 168 24.00 7.78 -12.02
N PHE A 169 22.69 7.62 -12.13
CA PHE A 169 21.76 8.75 -12.16
C PHE A 169 20.71 8.60 -11.07
N VAL A 170 20.44 9.69 -10.38
CA VAL A 170 19.34 9.78 -9.42
C VAL A 170 18.23 10.57 -10.06
N CYS A 171 17.01 10.02 -10.05
CA CYS A 171 15.86 10.67 -10.65
C CYS A 171 14.81 10.97 -9.60
N ASN A 172 14.34 12.21 -9.59
CA ASN A 172 13.00 12.53 -9.15
C ASN A 172 12.13 12.71 -10.41
N PRO A 173 11.15 11.83 -10.67
CA PRO A 173 10.31 11.87 -11.87
C PRO A 173 9.52 13.18 -12.04
N ALA A 174 9.45 14.01 -11.00
CA ALA A 174 8.83 15.33 -11.07
C ALA A 174 9.80 16.49 -11.36
N THR A 175 11.13 16.36 -11.14
CA THR A 175 11.99 17.56 -11.07
C THR A 175 13.28 17.53 -11.88
N ALA A 176 14.01 16.41 -11.97
CA ALA A 176 15.25 16.33 -12.77
C ALA A 176 15.96 14.98 -12.60
N TRP A 177 16.86 14.70 -13.54
CA TRP A 177 17.92 13.70 -13.41
C TRP A 177 19.19 14.37 -12.90
N VAL A 178 19.83 13.78 -11.89
CA VAL A 178 21.11 14.24 -11.35
C VAL A 178 22.15 13.15 -11.60
N ALA A 179 23.21 13.49 -12.32
CA ALA A 179 24.36 12.61 -12.48
C ALA A 179 25.13 12.53 -11.17
N VAL A 180 25.48 11.32 -10.76
CA VAL A 180 26.31 11.06 -9.58
C VAL A 180 27.74 10.84 -10.05
N PRO A 181 28.76 11.37 -9.35
CA PRO A 181 30.15 11.06 -9.65
C PRO A 181 30.39 9.55 -9.71
N ARG A 182 31.38 9.12 -10.49
CA ARG A 182 31.70 7.69 -10.61
C ARG A 182 32.18 7.12 -9.27
N PRO A 183 31.70 5.94 -8.84
CA PRO A 183 32.18 5.33 -7.60
C PRO A 183 33.67 4.91 -7.71
N PRO A 184 34.42 4.97 -6.60
CA PRO A 184 35.84 4.58 -6.56
C PRO A 184 36.10 3.12 -6.97
N HIS A 185 35.27 2.18 -6.49
CA HIS A 185 35.37 0.78 -6.85
C HIS A 185 34.34 0.42 -7.92
N ASN A 186 34.76 -0.45 -8.85
CA ASN A 186 33.90 -0.95 -9.90
C ASN A 186 32.71 -1.73 -9.28
N PRO A 187 31.46 -1.27 -9.46
CA PRO A 187 30.27 -1.97 -8.95
C PRO A 187 29.98 -3.30 -9.67
N GLY A 188 30.56 -3.50 -10.85
CA GLY A 188 30.13 -4.56 -11.77
C GLY A 188 28.91 -4.15 -12.63
N PRO A 189 28.42 -5.07 -13.48
CA PRO A 189 27.34 -4.80 -14.44
C PRO A 189 25.95 -4.70 -13.79
N GLU A 190 25.76 -5.36 -12.64
CA GLU A 190 24.51 -5.33 -11.87
C GLU A 190 24.83 -4.88 -10.44
N PRO A 191 24.97 -3.57 -10.20
CA PRO A 191 25.33 -3.06 -8.89
C PRO A 191 24.25 -3.37 -7.84
N ALA A 192 24.68 -3.87 -6.69
CA ALA A 192 23.87 -3.92 -5.47
C ALA A 192 23.76 -2.51 -4.87
N ALA A 193 23.08 -1.61 -5.58
CA ALA A 193 22.91 -0.21 -5.23
C ALA A 193 21.57 0.03 -4.51
N VAL A 194 21.62 0.77 -3.41
CA VAL A 194 20.44 1.22 -2.64
C VAL A 194 20.48 2.73 -2.51
N LEU A 195 19.34 3.35 -2.80
CA LEU A 195 19.11 4.76 -2.54
C LEU A 195 18.48 4.92 -1.16
N ILE A 196 19.18 5.57 -0.24
CA ILE A 196 18.63 6.00 1.04
C ILE A 196 18.20 7.45 0.89
N PHE A 197 16.90 7.66 1.11
CA PHE A 197 16.32 8.99 1.17
C PHE A 197 15.56 9.13 2.50
N VAL A 198 16.00 10.07 3.33
CA VAL A 198 15.32 10.41 4.59
C VAL A 198 14.71 11.80 4.41
N PRO A 199 13.38 11.92 4.24
CA PRO A 199 12.76 13.22 4.05
C PRO A 199 12.97 14.09 5.29
N GLY A 200 13.50 15.30 5.08
CA GLY A 200 13.57 16.30 6.15
C GLY A 200 12.18 16.80 6.53
N VAL A 201 12.00 17.27 7.78
CA VAL A 201 10.71 17.75 8.33
C VAL A 201 10.00 18.76 7.41
N TYR A 202 10.77 19.57 6.69
CA TYR A 202 10.24 20.58 5.76
C TYR A 202 10.51 20.27 4.28
N ASN A 203 11.19 19.17 3.94
CA ASN A 203 11.53 18.76 2.58
C ASN A 203 12.22 19.84 1.70
N PHE A 204 12.85 20.86 2.29
CA PHE A 204 13.53 21.92 1.53
C PHE A 204 14.85 21.46 0.90
N ARG A 205 15.45 20.37 1.41
CA ARG A 205 16.66 19.74 0.87
C ARG A 205 16.36 18.28 0.54
N SER A 206 16.64 17.91 -0.71
CA SER A 206 16.54 16.54 -1.19
C SER A 206 17.88 15.82 -1.01
N ASP A 207 18.44 15.85 0.20
CA ASP A 207 19.69 15.14 0.47
C ASP A 207 19.41 13.63 0.42
N TYR A 208 20.14 12.93 -0.42
CA TYR A 208 20.13 11.49 -0.56
C TYR A 208 21.52 10.88 -0.35
N THR A 209 21.51 9.59 -0.04
CA THR A 209 22.69 8.75 0.06
C THR A 209 22.54 7.56 -0.89
N ILE A 210 23.60 7.18 -1.58
CA ILE A 210 23.64 5.94 -2.37
C ILE A 210 24.66 5.02 -1.74
N VAL A 211 24.25 3.80 -1.42
CA VAL A 211 25.14 2.75 -0.94
C VAL A 211 25.27 1.70 -2.03
N ILE A 212 26.50 1.30 -2.33
CA ILE A 212 26.80 0.22 -3.27
C ILE A 212 27.60 -0.85 -2.53
N GLY A 213 27.06 -2.07 -2.47
CA GLY A 213 27.83 -3.24 -2.14
C GLY A 213 28.70 -3.65 -3.33
N PHE A 214 30.01 -3.78 -3.14
CA PHE A 214 30.93 -4.23 -4.18
C PHE A 214 31.75 -5.41 -3.69
N ARG A 215 32.06 -6.34 -4.62
CA ARG A 215 32.88 -7.50 -4.29
C ARG A 215 34.34 -7.10 -4.21
N ILE A 216 35.03 -7.48 -3.14
CA ILE A 216 36.46 -7.19 -2.99
C ILE A 216 37.25 -8.21 -3.84
N SER A 217 37.98 -7.72 -4.84
CA SER A 217 38.82 -8.54 -5.72
C SER A 217 40.04 -9.09 -4.97
N GLY A 218 40.45 -10.33 -5.28
CA GLY A 218 41.68 -10.94 -4.77
C GLY A 218 41.48 -12.18 -3.90
N ALA A 219 40.24 -12.48 -3.52
CA ALA A 219 39.91 -13.74 -2.87
C ALA A 219 38.78 -14.44 -3.62
N ARG A 220 38.80 -15.77 -3.63
CA ARG A 220 37.64 -16.62 -3.97
C ARG A 220 36.39 -16.33 -3.10
N SER A 221 36.45 -15.33 -2.21
CA SER A 221 35.54 -15.12 -1.12
C SER A 221 34.32 -14.32 -1.55
N GLY A 222 33.14 -14.78 -1.13
CA GLY A 222 31.96 -13.94 -1.00
C GLY A 222 32.19 -12.94 0.14
N ILE A 223 33.07 -11.96 -0.08
CA ILE A 223 33.27 -10.82 0.83
C ILE A 223 32.94 -9.56 0.05
N PHE A 224 32.09 -8.75 0.65
CA PHE A 224 31.61 -7.48 0.11
C PHE A 224 32.08 -6.33 0.98
N GLY A 225 32.56 -5.27 0.34
CA GLY A 225 32.74 -3.95 0.95
C GLY A 225 31.63 -3.01 0.52
N PHE A 226 31.56 -1.85 1.16
CA PHE A 226 30.53 -0.85 0.89
C PHE A 226 31.16 0.49 0.52
N GLN A 227 30.63 1.14 -0.51
CA GLN A 227 30.98 2.50 -0.88
C GLN A 227 29.73 3.36 -0.93
N THR A 228 29.85 4.58 -0.42
CA THR A 228 28.70 5.44 -0.13
C THR A 228 28.90 6.82 -0.73
N PHE A 229 27.94 7.28 -1.53
CA PHE A 229 27.85 8.65 -1.99
C PHE A 229 26.90 9.43 -1.10
N SER A 230 27.34 10.60 -0.62
CA SER A 230 26.47 11.56 0.05
C SER A 230 26.29 12.79 -0.82
N SER A 231 25.04 13.13 -1.14
CA SER A 231 24.72 14.36 -1.88
C SER A 231 25.02 15.64 -1.09
N SER A 232 24.92 15.59 0.24
CA SER A 232 25.22 16.74 1.10
C SER A 232 26.72 17.01 1.22
N ALA A 233 27.54 15.96 1.19
CA ALA A 233 29.00 16.06 1.12
C ALA A 233 29.52 16.21 -0.32
N GLY A 234 28.71 15.86 -1.32
CA GLY A 234 29.08 15.90 -2.74
C GLY A 234 30.12 14.88 -3.16
N GLY A 235 30.31 13.79 -2.40
CA GLY A 235 31.44 12.88 -2.60
C GLY A 235 31.18 11.45 -2.16
N TRP A 236 32.05 10.55 -2.65
CA TRP A 236 32.11 9.15 -2.26
C TRP A 236 33.06 8.95 -1.09
N TRP A 237 32.75 7.98 -0.25
CA TRP A 237 33.67 7.39 0.72
C TRP A 237 33.51 5.87 0.73
N ILE A 238 34.54 5.19 1.23
CA ILE A 238 34.60 3.73 1.30
C ILE A 238 34.57 3.33 2.77
N SER A 239 33.70 2.38 3.10
CA SER A 239 33.59 1.79 4.42
C SER A 239 34.82 0.96 4.78
N ASN A 240 35.16 0.94 6.07
CA ASN A 240 36.12 -0.05 6.58
C ASN A 240 35.46 -1.41 6.88
N GLU A 241 34.13 -1.46 6.89
CA GLU A 241 33.38 -2.69 7.15
C GLU A 241 33.30 -3.58 5.92
N VAL A 242 33.28 -4.88 6.21
CA VAL A 242 33.14 -5.92 5.21
C VAL A 242 32.16 -6.99 5.69
N CYS A 243 31.46 -7.60 4.76
CA CYS A 243 30.50 -8.66 5.04
C CYS A 243 30.86 -9.92 4.27
N ALA A 244 30.89 -11.06 4.96
CA ALA A 244 30.88 -12.36 4.31
C ALA A 244 29.45 -12.68 3.84
N ALA A 245 29.22 -12.68 2.54
CA ALA A 245 27.98 -13.09 1.89
C ALA A 245 28.35 -13.75 0.55
N GLU A 246 27.77 -14.91 0.23
CA GLU A 246 28.04 -15.57 -1.04
C GLU A 246 27.72 -14.64 -2.24
N CYS A 247 26.56 -14.00 -2.21
CA CYS A 247 26.13 -13.01 -3.19
C CYS A 247 25.10 -12.06 -2.58
N LEU A 248 25.26 -10.74 -2.78
CA LEU A 248 24.20 -9.75 -2.56
C LEU A 248 23.32 -9.71 -3.81
N LEU A 249 22.00 -9.89 -3.67
CA LEU A 249 21.08 -9.88 -4.80
C LEU A 249 20.81 -8.41 -5.24
N PRO A 250 21.29 -7.98 -6.43
CA PRO A 250 21.27 -6.56 -6.82
C PRO A 250 19.88 -5.95 -6.97
N ASP A 251 18.88 -6.78 -7.24
CA ASP A 251 17.48 -6.40 -7.43
C ASP A 251 16.66 -6.37 -6.15
N SER A 252 17.21 -6.84 -5.03
CA SER A 252 16.55 -6.89 -3.72
C SER A 252 16.78 -5.67 -2.84
N GLY A 253 17.65 -4.75 -3.27
CA GLY A 253 18.10 -3.62 -2.48
C GLY A 253 16.97 -2.70 -2.03
N ILE A 254 16.87 -2.41 -0.73
CA ILE A 254 15.89 -1.47 -0.18
C ILE A 254 16.48 -0.65 0.97
N ALA A 255 16.01 0.59 1.12
CA ALA A 255 16.35 1.43 2.26
C ALA A 255 15.30 1.29 3.38
N GLY A 256 15.75 1.18 4.62
CA GLY A 256 14.89 1.19 5.79
C GLY A 256 15.56 1.88 6.97
N GLY A 257 14.94 2.93 7.53
CA GLY A 257 15.42 3.61 8.73
C GLY A 257 16.83 4.21 8.58
N GLY A 258 17.23 4.60 7.37
CA GLY A 258 18.58 5.10 7.07
C GLY A 258 19.61 4.00 6.76
N VAL A 259 19.21 2.72 6.79
CA VAL A 259 20.07 1.56 6.53
C VAL A 259 19.76 0.99 5.14
N ALA A 260 20.78 0.56 4.42
CA ALA A 260 20.63 -0.16 3.15
C ALA A 260 20.58 -1.67 3.41
N TYR A 261 19.59 -2.35 2.83
CA TYR A 261 19.39 -3.79 2.99
C TYR A 261 19.39 -4.52 1.66
N TRP A 262 19.93 -5.74 1.65
CA TRP A 262 19.87 -6.66 0.52
C TRP A 262 19.57 -8.07 1.02
N ARG A 263 18.88 -8.84 0.18
CA ARG A 263 18.86 -10.30 0.30
C ARG A 263 20.17 -10.89 -0.19
N THR A 264 20.43 -12.11 0.25
CA THR A 264 21.53 -12.94 -0.21
C THR A 264 21.02 -14.28 -0.75
N THR A 265 21.87 -15.00 -1.47
CA THR A 265 21.61 -16.39 -1.88
C THR A 265 21.54 -17.36 -0.70
N MET A 266 22.09 -16.98 0.46
CA MET A 266 22.14 -17.81 1.68
C MET A 266 20.94 -17.60 2.61
N LEU A 267 19.81 -17.08 2.10
CA LEU A 267 18.62 -16.79 2.90
C LEU A 267 18.88 -15.84 4.09
N THR A 268 19.89 -14.97 3.95
CA THR A 268 20.17 -13.90 4.91
C THR A 268 19.83 -12.54 4.33
N VAL A 269 19.60 -11.57 5.21
CA VAL A 269 19.51 -10.16 4.90
C VAL A 269 20.77 -9.47 5.44
N VAL A 270 21.49 -8.78 4.55
CA VAL A 270 22.62 -7.92 4.91
C VAL A 270 22.10 -6.49 5.03
N GLY A 271 22.35 -5.85 6.17
CA GLY A 271 22.04 -4.45 6.43
C GLY A 271 23.32 -3.65 6.68
N TYR A 272 23.55 -2.59 5.91
CA TYR A 272 24.66 -1.67 6.09
C TYR A 272 24.16 -0.27 6.46
N ASP A 273 24.64 0.24 7.58
CA ASP A 273 24.32 1.57 8.10
C ASP A 273 25.46 2.55 7.76
N PRO A 274 25.27 3.47 6.80
CA PRO A 274 26.29 4.44 6.44
C PRO A 274 26.52 5.53 7.51
N ALA A 275 25.59 5.73 8.44
CA ALA A 275 25.76 6.73 9.50
C ALA A 275 26.68 6.22 10.61
N GLU A 276 26.57 4.93 10.94
CA GLU A 276 27.37 4.28 11.97
C GLU A 276 28.59 3.53 11.40
N ASP A 277 28.75 3.49 10.07
CA ASP A 277 29.73 2.66 9.36
C ASP A 277 29.73 1.22 9.91
N SER A 278 28.56 0.57 9.91
CA SER A 278 28.39 -0.76 10.52
C SER A 278 27.59 -1.69 9.61
N VAL A 279 27.98 -2.97 9.61
CA VAL A 279 27.26 -4.03 8.88
C VAL A 279 26.65 -5.05 9.83
N ARG A 280 25.46 -5.54 9.49
CA ARG A 280 24.76 -6.61 10.21
C ARG A 280 24.22 -7.63 9.23
N VAL A 281 24.24 -8.89 9.64
CA VAL A 281 23.66 -10.00 8.90
C VAL A 281 22.63 -10.68 9.80
N THR A 282 21.42 -10.87 9.28
CA THR A 282 20.36 -11.60 9.98
C THR A 282 19.81 -12.69 9.07
N HIS A 283 19.46 -13.83 9.65
CA HIS A 283 18.71 -14.85 8.93
C HIS A 283 17.28 -14.37 8.68
N TRP A 284 16.71 -14.75 7.54
CA TRP A 284 15.29 -14.54 7.32
C TRP A 284 14.45 -15.35 8.34
N PRO A 285 13.21 -14.89 8.66
CA PRO A 285 12.47 -15.35 9.85
C PRO A 285 11.95 -16.79 9.84
N MET A 286 11.97 -17.49 8.71
CA MET A 286 11.24 -18.76 8.52
C MET A 286 12.12 -20.02 8.43
N ASN A 287 13.41 -19.92 8.75
CA ASN A 287 14.38 -21.02 8.65
C ASN A 287 14.40 -21.64 7.22
N TYR A 288 15.06 -22.77 6.98
CA TYR A 288 15.25 -23.34 5.62
C TYR A 288 13.98 -23.97 5.01
N ALA A 289 12.86 -23.26 4.95
CA ALA A 289 11.73 -23.67 4.12
C ALA A 289 12.07 -23.39 2.65
N GLU A 290 12.78 -24.34 2.01
CA GLU A 290 13.39 -24.23 0.67
C GLU A 290 12.42 -23.74 -0.43
N GLU A 291 11.13 -24.01 -0.30
CA GLU A 291 10.10 -23.65 -1.29
C GLU A 291 9.48 -22.26 -1.07
N SER A 292 9.89 -21.55 -0.03
CA SER A 292 9.25 -20.29 0.33
C SER A 292 9.72 -19.15 -0.56
N ARG A 293 8.77 -18.39 -1.11
CA ARG A 293 9.06 -17.11 -1.75
C ARG A 293 9.04 -16.02 -0.71
N TRP A 294 10.11 -15.23 -0.62
CA TRP A 294 10.16 -14.15 0.34
C TRP A 294 10.81 -12.89 -0.23
N GLU A 295 10.33 -11.74 0.19
CA GLU A 295 10.80 -10.43 -0.24
C GLU A 295 10.95 -9.49 0.95
N ILE A 296 11.93 -8.60 0.86
CA ILE A 296 12.11 -7.53 1.83
C ILE A 296 11.41 -6.25 1.37
N GLY A 297 10.82 -5.53 2.32
CA GLY A 297 10.01 -4.35 2.07
C GLY A 297 10.22 -3.30 3.16
N GLN A 298 9.92 -2.05 2.82
CA GLN A 298 9.87 -0.95 3.77
C GLN A 298 8.41 -0.60 4.03
N MET A 299 8.01 -0.44 5.29
CA MET A 299 6.65 -0.03 5.63
C MET A 299 6.61 0.94 6.83
N GLY A 300 5.65 1.86 6.77
CA GLY A 300 5.36 2.85 7.82
C GLY A 300 6.33 4.03 7.86
N ASP A 301 5.93 5.06 8.61
CA ASP A 301 6.56 6.40 8.61
C ASP A 301 7.97 6.44 9.22
N GLY A 302 8.43 5.35 9.83
CA GLY A 302 9.80 5.20 10.34
C GLY A 302 10.70 4.37 9.44
N GLY A 303 10.22 3.97 8.26
CA GLY A 303 10.99 3.20 7.30
C GLY A 303 11.45 1.84 7.82
N ARG A 304 10.63 1.15 8.61
CA ARG A 304 11.06 -0.11 9.23
C ARG A 304 11.14 -1.21 8.19
N LEU A 305 12.09 -2.12 8.36
CA LEU A 305 12.27 -3.27 7.46
C LEU A 305 11.27 -4.37 7.81
N PHE A 306 10.62 -4.88 6.77
CA PHE A 306 9.72 -6.02 6.83
C PHE A 306 10.19 -7.12 5.88
N CYS A 307 9.83 -8.34 6.20
CA CYS A 307 10.02 -9.51 5.37
C CYS A 307 8.64 -10.15 5.18
N THR A 308 8.22 -10.28 3.92
CA THR A 308 7.01 -11.01 3.56
C THR A 308 7.43 -12.37 3.03
N ALA A 309 6.91 -13.44 3.63
CA ALA A 309 7.14 -14.82 3.22
C ALA A 309 5.82 -15.46 2.80
N VAL A 310 5.85 -16.20 1.69
CA VAL A 310 4.73 -16.95 1.14
C VAL A 310 5.16 -18.40 1.00
N THR A 311 4.45 -19.28 1.69
CA THR A 311 4.53 -20.74 1.52
C THR A 311 3.23 -21.22 0.87
N GLU A 312 3.10 -22.54 0.64
CA GLU A 312 1.84 -23.12 0.18
C GLU A 312 0.70 -22.96 1.20
N GLU A 313 1.04 -22.85 2.49
CA GLU A 313 0.06 -22.90 3.58
C GLU A 313 -0.22 -21.52 4.18
N VAL A 314 0.76 -20.63 4.17
CA VAL A 314 0.66 -19.38 4.92
C VAL A 314 1.36 -18.22 4.21
N VAL A 315 0.77 -17.03 4.34
CA VAL A 315 1.44 -15.76 4.08
C VAL A 315 1.76 -15.10 5.42
N GLN A 316 3.03 -14.80 5.65
CA GLN A 316 3.47 -14.15 6.88
C GLN A 316 4.24 -12.88 6.61
N VAL A 317 4.01 -11.88 7.44
CA VAL A 317 4.73 -10.61 7.42
C VAL A 317 5.44 -10.46 8.75
N HIS A 318 6.76 -10.33 8.68
CA HIS A 318 7.64 -10.15 9.81
C HIS A 318 8.29 -8.78 9.75
N LYS A 319 8.64 -8.24 10.91
CA LYS A 319 9.28 -6.95 11.07
C LYS A 319 10.60 -7.13 11.79
N LEU A 320 11.68 -6.55 11.26
CA LEU A 320 12.97 -6.55 11.92
C LEU A 320 12.92 -5.64 13.15
N LEU A 321 13.35 -6.16 14.30
CA LEU A 321 13.39 -5.37 15.53
C LEU A 321 14.52 -4.32 15.46
N PRO A 322 14.31 -3.10 16.01
CA PRO A 322 15.32 -2.06 15.96
C PRO A 322 16.64 -2.51 16.62
N LYS A 323 17.77 -2.25 15.94
CA LYS A 323 19.11 -2.59 16.44
C LYS A 323 19.27 -4.06 16.89
N SER A 324 18.51 -4.96 16.28
CA SER A 324 18.53 -6.39 16.57
C SER A 324 18.63 -7.18 15.26
N ASP A 325 19.00 -8.44 15.39
CA ASP A 325 18.96 -9.48 14.36
C ASP A 325 17.67 -10.31 14.41
N GLN A 326 16.73 -9.96 15.28
CA GLN A 326 15.49 -10.71 15.48
C GLN A 326 14.31 -10.12 14.70
N TRP A 327 13.45 -11.03 14.24
CA TRP A 327 12.21 -10.72 13.56
C TRP A 327 11.00 -10.96 14.47
N ALA A 328 10.02 -10.06 14.41
CA ALA A 328 8.73 -10.23 15.07
C ALA A 328 7.64 -10.47 14.02
N LEU A 329 6.80 -11.49 14.23
CA LEU A 329 5.61 -11.73 13.40
C LEU A 329 4.60 -10.59 13.60
N VAL A 330 4.13 -10.01 12.50
CA VAL A 330 3.17 -8.90 12.50
C VAL A 330 1.82 -9.33 11.95
N ALA A 331 1.81 -10.16 10.91
CA ALA A 331 0.59 -10.70 10.33
C ALA A 331 0.83 -12.12 9.80
N SER A 332 -0.20 -12.95 9.87
CA SER A 332 -0.21 -14.31 9.32
C SER A 332 -1.59 -14.57 8.72
N MET A 333 -1.63 -15.16 7.53
CA MET A 333 -2.86 -15.53 6.83
C MET A 333 -2.74 -16.97 6.31
N ASP A 334 -3.64 -17.83 6.74
CA ASP A 334 -3.75 -19.21 6.27
C ASP A 334 -4.37 -19.26 4.87
N LEU A 335 -3.72 -19.95 3.95
CA LEU A 335 -4.17 -20.10 2.56
C LEU A 335 -5.16 -21.26 2.36
N LYS A 336 -5.17 -22.25 3.26
CA LYS A 336 -6.09 -23.41 3.19
C LYS A 336 -7.51 -23.06 3.64
N GLN A 337 -7.69 -22.09 4.53
CA GLN A 337 -9.04 -21.71 4.99
C GLN A 337 -9.89 -20.97 3.95
N ARG A 338 -9.28 -20.47 2.86
CA ARG A 338 -9.98 -19.71 1.82
C ARG A 338 -10.73 -20.57 0.80
N SER A 339 -10.54 -21.89 0.81
CA SER A 339 -11.27 -22.81 -0.07
C SER A 339 -12.63 -23.26 0.50
N ASN A 340 -12.91 -23.05 1.78
CA ASN A 340 -14.12 -23.57 2.41
C ASN A 340 -15.35 -22.65 2.31
N THR A 341 -15.19 -21.38 1.93
CA THR A 341 -16.32 -20.44 1.76
C THR A 341 -17.03 -20.58 0.41
N LYS A 342 -16.69 -21.58 -0.41
CA LYS A 342 -17.43 -21.94 -1.62
C LYS A 342 -18.35 -23.15 -1.45
N SER A 343 -18.29 -23.87 -0.32
CA SER A 343 -19.12 -25.07 -0.12
C SER A 343 -20.45 -24.80 0.59
N GLU A 344 -20.67 -23.59 1.14
CA GLU A 344 -21.95 -23.25 1.80
C GLU A 344 -23.05 -22.80 0.82
N GLU A 345 -22.72 -22.46 -0.43
CA GLU A 345 -23.72 -22.15 -1.47
C GLU A 345 -24.34 -23.42 -2.13
N GLU A 346 -23.80 -24.61 -1.89
CA GLU A 346 -24.37 -25.88 -2.39
C GLU A 346 -25.24 -26.60 -1.37
N ALA A 347 -25.35 -26.11 -0.12
CA ALA A 347 -26.24 -26.67 0.90
C ALA A 347 -27.70 -26.17 0.81
N TRP A 348 -28.00 -25.26 -0.12
CA TRP A 348 -29.34 -24.67 -0.33
C TRP A 348 -29.88 -24.83 -1.76
N ARG A 349 -29.40 -25.84 -2.52
CA ARG A 349 -29.99 -26.19 -3.82
C ARG A 349 -30.81 -27.47 -3.77
#